data_AF-A0A7W0PRS7-F1
#
_entry.id   AF-A0A7W0PRS7-F1
#
_cell.length_a   1.000
_cell.length_b   1.000
_cell.length_c   1.000
_cell.angle_alpha   90.00
_cell.angle_beta   90.00
_cell.angle_gamma   90.00
#
_symmetry.space_group_name_H-M   'P 1'
#
loop_
_entity.id
_entity.type
_entity.pdbx_description
1 polymer ?
#
loop_
_entity_poly.entity_id
_entity_poly.type
_entity_poly.pdbx_seq_one_letter_code
_entity_poly.pdbx_strand_id
1 'polypeptide(L)'
;MIGERKCSMVSLPPESVLFEKGSGTMFPVTYVQPVAYHRFATDRLLLKDESDTWYLWMGDTSGLIEIDHQLAKWIYQRPEIYPVAGPAMWFDVDSLPAGSGSRPMLHD
;
A
#
# COMPACT_ATOMS: atom_id res chain seq x y z
N MET A 1 -12.03 -42.75 28.66
CA MET A 1 -11.91 -43.40 27.34
C MET A 1 -12.02 -42.31 26.29
N ILE A 2 -11.07 -42.29 25.36
CA ILE A 2 -10.92 -41.33 24.26
C ILE A 2 -11.67 -41.88 23.04
N GLY A 3 -12.39 -41.03 22.32
CA GLY A 3 -13.01 -41.34 21.02
C GLY A 3 -14.21 -40.41 20.80
N GLU A 4 -14.44 -39.77 19.67
CA GLU A 4 -13.88 -39.84 18.34
C GLU A 4 -14.03 -38.47 17.67
N ARG A 5 -13.14 -38.19 16.72
CA ARG A 5 -13.17 -37.01 15.86
C ARG A 5 -14.32 -37.14 14.86
N LYS A 6 -15.09 -36.09 14.63
CA LYS A 6 -15.93 -35.97 13.44
C LYS A 6 -15.72 -34.62 12.79
N CYS A 7 -14.82 -34.60 11.81
CA CYS A 7 -14.83 -33.58 10.76
C CYS A 7 -16.12 -33.76 9.95
N SER A 8 -16.86 -32.69 9.74
CA SER A 8 -17.84 -32.62 8.66
C SER A 8 -17.74 -31.24 8.03
N MET A 9 -17.53 -31.29 6.73
CA MET A 9 -17.32 -30.21 5.79
C MET A 9 -18.61 -29.42 5.54
N VAL A 10 -18.43 -28.10 5.42
CA VAL A 10 -19.04 -27.21 4.43
C VAL A 10 -20.56 -26.95 4.51
N SER A 11 -20.89 -25.72 4.85
CA SER A 11 -21.90 -24.94 4.12
C SER A 11 -21.41 -23.51 3.99
N LEU A 12 -20.98 -23.15 2.79
CA LEU A 12 -20.81 -21.77 2.37
C LEU A 12 -22.21 -21.15 2.23
N PRO A 13 -22.49 -19.96 2.78
CA PRO A 13 -23.64 -19.20 2.33
C PRO A 13 -23.36 -18.63 0.92
N PRO A 14 -24.28 -18.81 -0.05
CA PRO A 14 -24.27 -18.04 -1.27
C PRO A 14 -24.90 -16.66 -0.98
N GLU A 15 -24.49 -15.66 -1.76
CA GLU A 15 -25.15 -14.36 -1.92
C GLU A 15 -24.93 -13.32 -0.80
N SER A 16 -23.89 -12.51 -0.99
CA SER A 16 -23.98 -11.04 -0.83
C SER A 16 -22.78 -10.41 -1.53
N VAL A 17 -22.83 -10.41 -2.86
CA VAL A 17 -22.03 -9.49 -3.68
C VAL A 17 -22.66 -8.11 -3.48
N LEU A 18 -22.29 -7.45 -2.38
CA LEU A 18 -22.40 -6.00 -2.27
C LEU A 18 -21.17 -5.43 -2.99
N PHE A 19 -21.35 -5.17 -4.29
CA PHE A 19 -20.56 -4.16 -4.99
C PHE A 19 -20.91 -2.81 -4.34
N GLU A 20 -20.25 -2.49 -3.24
CA GLU A 20 -20.28 -1.12 -2.73
C GLU A 20 -19.42 -0.26 -3.65
N LYS A 21 -20.12 0.69 -4.27
CA LYS A 21 -19.58 1.85 -4.95
C LYS A 21 -18.37 2.41 -4.21
N GLY A 22 -17.35 2.76 -4.99
CA GLY A 22 -16.20 3.51 -4.53
C GLY A 22 -16.58 4.67 -3.62
N SER A 23 -16.14 4.54 -2.38
CA SER A 23 -15.76 5.64 -1.52
C SER A 23 -14.40 5.21 -1.03
N GLY A 24 -13.33 5.83 -1.55
CA GLY A 24 -12.00 5.67 -0.97
C GLY A 24 -12.13 6.07 0.49
N THR A 25 -12.19 5.07 1.36
CA THR A 25 -12.23 5.28 2.80
C THR A 25 -10.89 5.92 3.13
N MET A 26 -10.91 7.24 3.30
CA MET A 26 -9.79 7.99 3.85
C MET A 26 -9.71 7.58 5.33
N PHE A 27 -9.16 6.40 5.58
CA PHE A 27 -8.69 6.05 6.91
C PHE A 27 -7.58 7.06 7.27
N PRO A 28 -7.56 7.64 8.48
CA PRO A 28 -6.55 8.61 8.87
C PRO A 28 -5.24 7.89 9.16
N VAL A 29 -4.65 7.26 8.15
CA VAL A 29 -3.28 6.78 8.20
C VAL A 29 -2.44 8.03 8.37
N THR A 30 -1.96 8.23 9.59
CA THR A 30 -1.19 9.43 9.93
C THR A 30 0.26 9.21 9.60
N TYR A 31 0.77 7.99 9.81
CA TYR A 31 2.17 7.64 9.60
C TYR A 31 2.34 6.41 8.73
N VAL A 32 3.33 6.48 7.84
CA VAL A 32 3.71 5.40 6.93
C VAL A 32 5.23 5.24 6.89
N GLN A 33 5.67 4.02 6.64
CA GLN A 33 7.08 3.65 6.51
C GLN A 33 7.38 3.20 5.07
N PRO A 34 8.39 3.77 4.40
CA PRO A 34 8.79 3.30 3.08
C PRO A 34 9.57 1.99 3.19
N VAL A 35 9.07 1.00 2.46
CA VAL A 35 9.63 -0.36 2.41
C VAL A 35 10.43 -0.56 1.13
N ALA A 36 10.01 0.07 0.03
CA ALA A 36 10.75 0.07 -1.22
C ALA A 36 10.45 1.31 -2.07
N TYR A 37 11.29 1.57 -3.07
CA TYR A 37 11.11 2.64 -4.04
C TYR A 37 11.40 2.14 -5.45
N HIS A 38 10.87 2.83 -6.46
CA HIS A 38 11.14 2.51 -7.85
C HIS A 38 12.45 3.16 -8.33
N ARG A 39 13.33 2.40 -8.98
CA ARG A 39 14.68 2.86 -9.36
C ARG A 39 14.72 4.04 -10.34
N PHE A 40 13.69 4.17 -11.17
CA PHE A 40 13.59 5.24 -12.18
C PHE A 40 12.61 6.35 -11.82
N ALA A 41 11.84 6.16 -10.75
CA ALA A 41 10.81 7.10 -10.31
C ALA A 41 10.85 7.10 -8.79
N THR A 42 11.84 7.81 -8.25
CA THR A 42 12.14 7.80 -6.81
C THR A 42 11.04 8.42 -5.96
N ASP A 43 10.15 9.17 -6.60
CA ASP A 43 8.89 9.69 -6.05
C ASP A 43 7.84 8.58 -5.85
N ARG A 44 8.02 7.40 -6.45
CA ARG A 44 7.11 6.26 -6.26
C ARG A 44 7.61 5.34 -5.16
N LEU A 45 6.79 5.19 -4.13
CA LEU A 45 7.13 4.47 -2.92
C LEU A 45 6.12 3.36 -2.63
N LEU A 46 6.63 2.22 -2.19
CA LEU A 46 5.85 1.19 -1.54
C LEU A 46 5.95 1.41 -0.03
N LEU A 47 4.81 1.60 0.61
CA LEU A 47 4.69 2.05 1.99
C LEU A 47 3.91 1.04 2.81
N LYS A 48 4.14 1.04 4.12
CA LYS A 48 3.33 0.31 5.11
C LYS A 48 2.95 1.19 6.29
N ASP A 49 1.80 0.95 6.88
CA ASP A 49 1.44 1.56 8.17
C ASP A 49 1.76 0.66 9.37
N GLU A 50 1.37 1.11 10.57
CA GLU A 50 1.54 0.39 11.83
C GLU A 50 0.70 -0.89 11.94
N SER A 51 -0.36 -1.01 11.14
CA SER A 51 -1.27 -2.16 11.08
C SER A 51 -0.88 -3.18 10.01
N ASP A 52 0.30 -3.04 9.41
CA ASP A 52 0.80 -3.86 8.31
C ASP A 52 0.02 -3.69 6.98
N THR A 53 -0.81 -2.65 6.87
CA THR A 53 -1.52 -2.30 5.63
C THR A 53 -0.54 -1.75 4.61
N TRP A 54 -0.69 -2.13 3.34
CA TRP A 54 0.21 -1.72 2.26
C TRP A 54 -0.39 -0.60 1.43
N TYR A 55 0.44 0.37 1.08
CA TYR A 55 0.07 1.49 0.25
C TYR A 55 1.08 1.71 -0.87
N LEU A 56 0.58 2.22 -1.99
CA LEU A 56 1.37 2.73 -3.09
C LEU A 56 1.25 4.26 -3.13
N TRP A 57 2.40 4.92 -3.09
CA TRP A 57 2.52 6.35 -3.34
C TRP A 57 3.06 6.55 -4.75
N MET A 58 2.35 7.34 -5.55
CA MET A 58 2.67 7.56 -6.96
C MET A 58 3.50 8.83 -7.22
N GLY A 59 3.88 9.56 -6.16
CA GLY A 59 4.68 10.78 -6.28
C GLY A 59 3.87 12.04 -6.54
N ASP A 60 2.54 11.98 -6.42
CA ASP A 60 1.63 13.05 -6.80
C ASP A 60 0.52 13.28 -5.76
N THR A 61 -0.29 14.32 -5.95
CA THR A 61 -1.31 14.75 -4.99
C THR A 61 -2.57 13.88 -4.97
N SER A 62 -2.62 12.78 -5.73
CA SER A 62 -3.76 11.85 -5.74
C SER A 62 -3.91 11.09 -4.42
N GLY A 63 -2.91 11.15 -3.53
CA GLY A 63 -2.95 10.52 -2.22
C GLY A 63 -2.42 9.08 -2.24
N LEU A 64 -2.53 8.43 -1.09
CA LEU A 64 -2.13 7.04 -0.90
C LEU A 64 -3.16 6.10 -1.51
N ILE A 65 -2.67 5.12 -2.27
CA ILE A 65 -3.50 4.05 -2.82
C ILE A 65 -3.28 2.82 -1.97
N GLU A 66 -4.29 2.42 -1.18
CA GLU A 66 -4.27 1.15 -0.47
C GLU A 66 -4.24 -0.01 -1.49
N ILE A 67 -3.38 -1.00 -1.23
CA ILE A 67 -3.22 -2.18 -2.07
C ILE A 67 -3.26 -3.45 -1.25
N ASP A 68 -3.77 -4.52 -1.85
CA ASP A 68 -3.74 -5.85 -1.24
C ASP A 68 -2.30 -6.36 -1.07
N HIS A 69 -2.11 -7.19 -0.04
CA HIS A 69 -0.82 -7.77 0.30
C HIS A 69 -0.21 -8.63 -0.82
N GLN A 70 -1.01 -9.37 -1.60
CA GLN A 70 -0.49 -10.15 -2.73
C GLN A 70 0.06 -9.25 -3.83
N LEU A 71 -0.62 -8.12 -4.09
CA LEU A 71 -0.15 -7.13 -5.05
C LEU A 71 1.14 -6.48 -4.56
N ALA A 72 1.20 -6.08 -3.28
CA ALA A 72 2.41 -5.53 -2.69
C ALA A 72 3.61 -6.49 -2.80
N LYS A 73 3.40 -7.77 -2.51
CA LYS A 73 4.44 -8.81 -2.65
C LYS A 73 4.90 -8.98 -4.09
N TRP A 74 3.97 -8.97 -5.05
CA TRP A 74 4.30 -9.04 -6.47
C TRP A 74 5.11 -7.82 -6.93
N ILE A 75 4.72 -6.61 -6.50
CA ILE A 75 5.45 -5.37 -6.77
C ILE A 75 6.85 -5.44 -6.17
N TYR A 76 6.99 -5.87 -4.92
CA TYR A 76 8.27 -5.92 -4.21
C TYR A 76 9.30 -6.85 -4.88
N GLN A 77 8.86 -7.84 -5.66
CA GLN A 77 9.72 -8.76 -6.41
C GLN A 77 10.16 -8.23 -7.78
N ARG A 78 9.66 -7.05 -8.19
CA ARG A 78 10.01 -6.45 -9.47
C ARG A 78 11.48 -6.01 -9.49
N PRO A 79 12.23 -6.24 -10.57
CA PRO A 79 13.64 -5.83 -10.66
C PRO A 79 13.81 -4.31 -10.68
N GLU A 80 12.74 -3.56 -10.94
CA GLU A 80 12.73 -2.11 -10.89
C GLU A 80 12.52 -1.55 -9.47
N ILE A 81 12.19 -2.41 -8.49
CA ILE A 81 11.89 -2.02 -7.12
C ILE A 81 13.08 -2.33 -6.22
N TYR A 82 13.53 -1.31 -5.50
CA TYR A 82 14.71 -1.36 -4.65
C TYR A 82 14.26 -1.26 -3.19
N PRO A 83 14.57 -2.26 -2.35
CA PRO A 83 14.18 -2.24 -0.96
C PRO A 83 14.96 -1.16 -0.20
N VAL A 84 14.29 -0.50 0.74
CA VAL A 84 14.94 0.44 1.64
C VAL A 84 15.72 -0.38 2.67
N ALA A 85 17.05 -0.22 2.69
CA ALA A 85 17.92 -0.96 3.60
C ALA A 85 17.91 -0.32 4.99
N GLY A 86 17.45 -1.07 6.00
CA GLY A 86 17.47 -0.68 7.41
C GLY A 86 16.11 -0.23 7.94
N PRO A 87 16.04 0.20 9.22
CA PRO A 87 14.81 0.72 9.79
C PRO A 87 14.48 2.03 9.08
N ALA A 88 13.51 1.99 8.17
CA ALA A 88 13.01 3.18 7.50
C ALA A 88 12.32 4.10 8.52
N MET A 89 12.52 5.40 8.39
CA MET A 89 11.85 6.38 9.24
C MET A 89 10.34 6.38 8.95
N TRP A 90 9.54 6.62 9.98
CA TRP A 90 8.10 6.86 9.79
C TRP A 90 7.90 8.29 9.30
N PHE A 91 7.09 8.44 8.26
CA PHE A 91 6.74 9.72 7.66
C PHE A 91 5.27 10.00 7.93
N ASP A 92 4.97 11.24 8.25
CA ASP A 92 3.60 11.73 8.18
C ASP A 92 3.14 11.73 6.72
N VAL A 93 1.90 11.33 6.45
CA VAL A 93 1.37 11.22 5.08
C VAL A 93 1.41 12.57 4.35
N ASP A 94 1.15 13.68 5.06
CA ASP A 94 1.21 15.03 4.48
C ASP A 94 2.65 15.49 4.20
N SER A 95 3.64 14.79 4.77
CA SER A 95 5.07 15.03 4.54
C SER A 95 5.66 14.18 3.42
N LEU A 96 4.86 13.33 2.77
CA LEU A 96 5.33 12.56 1.62
C LEU A 96 5.74 13.51 0.48
N PRO A 97 6.83 13.17 -0.25
CA PRO A 97 7.28 13.99 -1.36
C PRO A 97 6.22 13.98 -2.46
N ALA A 98 5.39 15.02 -2.50
CA ALA A 98 4.59 15.35 -3.66
C ALA A 98 5.54 16.02 -4.67
N GLY A 99 5.67 15.40 -5.84
CA GLY A 99 6.35 16.00 -6.98
C GLY A 99 5.80 17.39 -7.16
N SER A 100 6.61 18.40 -6.87
CA SER A 100 6.26 19.78 -7.12
C SER A 100 6.13 19.87 -8.65
N GLY A 101 4.90 19.86 -9.16
CA GLY A 101 4.59 20.12 -10.56
C GLY A 101 5.05 21.51 -11.04
N SER A 102 5.77 22.26 -10.21
CA SER A 102 6.54 23.43 -10.60
C SER A 102 7.79 22.97 -11.35
N ARG A 103 7.63 22.67 -12.64
CA ARG A 103 8.70 22.97 -13.61
C ARG A 103 9.21 24.37 -13.25
N PRO A 104 10.49 24.59 -12.95
CA PRO A 104 11.00 25.94 -12.88
C PRO A 104 10.69 26.55 -14.26
N MET A 105 9.80 27.55 -14.29
CA MET A 105 9.63 28.39 -15.45
C MET A 105 10.98 29.07 -15.64
N LEU A 106 11.74 28.58 -16.62
CA LEU A 106 12.94 29.23 -17.12
C LEU A 106 12.44 30.57 -17.68
N HIS A 107 12.57 31.62 -16.89
CA HIS A 107 12.44 32.98 -17.41
C HIS A 107 13.65 33.21 -18.31
N ASP A 108 13.35 33.40 -19.60
CA ASP A 108 14.25 33.87 -20.65
C ASP A 108 14.96 35.17 -20.26
#